data_AF-A0A660QP45-F1
#
_entry.id   AF-A0A660QP45-F1
#
_cell.length_a   1.000
_cell.length_b   1.000
_cell.length_c   1.000
_cell.angle_alpha   90.00
_cell.angle_beta   90.00
_cell.angle_gamma   90.00
#
_symmetry.space_group_name_H-M   'P 1'
#
loop_
_entity.id
_entity.type
_entity.pdbx_description
1 polymer ?
#
loop_
_entity_poly.entity_id
_entity_poly.type
_entity_poly.pdbx_seq_one_letter_code
_entity_poly.pdbx_strand_id
1 'polypeptide(L)'
;EVDALVIEAAKKYLPTAVEFDSPKADIVIANGAEYVRNFKEEFDVIIVDSTDPTSGEGGHLFTEEFYQACHDALKEGGVFSAETEDPFYDFGWLKLAYKRISKAFPIAKVYLGFMTTYPSGMWSYTFASKNIDPIKDFDPEKVKKFDKELKYYNEDIHIASFALPNFLKEELEKLVK
;
A
#
# COMPACT_ATOMS: atom_id res chain seq x y z
N GLU A 1 -4.40 -10.32 8.96
CA GLU A 1 -5.85 -10.21 8.78
C GLU A 1 -6.49 -10.14 10.16
N VAL A 2 -7.45 -9.25 10.39
CA VAL A 2 -8.11 -9.10 11.70
C VAL A 2 -9.27 -10.09 11.87
N ASP A 3 -9.96 -10.44 10.77
CA ASP A 3 -11.12 -11.32 10.80
C ASP A 3 -10.82 -12.69 10.17
N ALA A 4 -10.76 -13.73 11.01
CA ALA A 4 -10.57 -15.11 10.56
C ALA A 4 -11.65 -15.58 9.57
N LEU A 5 -12.87 -15.04 9.64
CA LEU A 5 -13.94 -15.42 8.74
C LEU A 5 -13.68 -14.94 7.31
N VAL A 6 -12.98 -13.82 7.12
CA VAL A 6 -12.54 -13.34 5.79
C VAL A 6 -11.62 -14.37 5.14
N ILE A 7 -10.65 -14.90 5.91
CA ILE A 7 -9.72 -15.94 5.44
C ILE A 7 -10.47 -17.22 5.04
N GLU A 8 -11.34 -17.72 5.92
CA GLU A 8 -12.07 -18.96 5.67
C GLU A 8 -13.06 -18.83 4.51
N ALA A 9 -13.74 -17.69 4.39
CA ALA A 9 -14.61 -17.40 3.25
C ALA A 9 -13.80 -17.27 1.95
N ALA A 10 -12.64 -16.60 1.98
CA ALA A 10 -11.76 -16.47 0.82
C ALA A 10 -11.34 -17.83 0.29
N LYS A 11 -10.79 -18.71 1.15
CA LYS A 11 -10.42 -20.09 0.79
C LYS A 11 -11.58 -20.89 0.19
N LYS A 12 -12.80 -20.65 0.67
CA LYS A 12 -13.98 -21.41 0.25
C LYS A 12 -14.60 -20.91 -1.05
N TYR A 13 -14.62 -19.60 -1.28
CA TYR A 13 -15.45 -18.98 -2.33
C TYR A 13 -14.66 -18.18 -3.37
N LEU A 14 -13.45 -17.73 -3.09
CA LEU A 14 -12.67 -16.90 -4.00
C LEU A 14 -11.68 -17.77 -4.80
N PRO A 15 -11.83 -17.89 -6.13
CA PRO A 15 -10.90 -18.68 -6.94
C PRO A 15 -9.49 -18.07 -7.01
N THR A 16 -9.35 -16.81 -6.62
CA THR A 16 -8.09 -16.08 -6.51
C THR A 16 -7.38 -16.31 -5.18
N ALA A 17 -8.04 -16.91 -4.19
CA ALA A 17 -7.46 -17.22 -2.88
C ALA A 17 -6.57 -18.47 -2.96
N VAL A 18 -5.47 -18.35 -3.70
CA VAL A 18 -4.44 -19.37 -3.88
C VAL A 18 -3.28 -19.15 -2.91
N GLU A 19 -2.42 -20.14 -2.73
CA GLU A 19 -1.17 -20.05 -1.92
C GLU A 19 -1.34 -19.87 -0.40
N PHE A 20 -2.55 -19.99 0.15
CA PHE A 20 -2.77 -19.98 1.62
C PHE A 20 -2.02 -21.11 2.34
N ASP A 21 -1.78 -22.24 1.67
CA ASP A 21 -1.05 -23.40 2.19
C ASP A 21 0.45 -23.40 1.82
N SER A 22 0.95 -22.30 1.25
CA SER A 22 2.37 -22.17 0.90
C SER A 22 3.22 -22.27 2.16
N PRO A 23 4.32 -23.05 2.19
CA PRO A 23 5.19 -23.15 3.37
C PRO A 23 5.93 -21.84 3.69
N LYS A 24 5.82 -20.83 2.82
CA LYS A 24 6.36 -19.49 3.00
C LYS A 24 5.33 -18.50 3.55
N ALA A 25 4.06 -18.90 3.62
CA ALA A 25 2.98 -18.08 4.15
C ALA A 25 2.76 -18.40 5.62
N ASP A 26 2.72 -17.36 6.45
CA ASP A 26 2.27 -17.44 7.84
C ASP A 26 1.07 -16.50 8.02
N ILE A 27 -0.07 -17.07 8.40
CA ILE A 27 -1.33 -16.33 8.53
C ILE A 27 -1.58 -16.03 9.99
N VAL A 28 -1.48 -14.74 10.33
CA VAL A 28 -1.73 -14.26 11.68
C VAL A 28 -3.08 -13.55 11.73
N ILE A 29 -3.94 -14.01 12.65
CA ILE A 29 -5.21 -13.37 12.98
C ILE A 29 -4.95 -12.35 14.08
N ALA A 30 -4.81 -11.08 13.69
CA ALA A 30 -4.50 -9.98 14.59
C ALA A 30 -4.88 -8.62 13.98
N ASN A 31 -5.09 -7.62 14.83
CA ASN A 31 -5.14 -6.23 14.39
C ASN A 31 -3.74 -5.81 13.90
N GLY A 32 -3.65 -5.41 12.63
CA GLY A 32 -2.38 -5.05 12.00
C GLY A 32 -1.65 -3.90 12.68
N ALA A 33 -2.38 -2.92 13.23
CA ALA A 33 -1.79 -1.78 13.93
C ALA A 33 -1.15 -2.17 15.27
N GLU A 34 -1.68 -3.19 15.93
CA GLU A 34 -1.07 -3.74 17.15
C GLU A 34 0.06 -4.70 16.81
N TYR A 35 -0.15 -5.57 15.82
CA TYR A 35 0.80 -6.60 15.43
C TYR A 35 2.15 -6.03 15.00
N VAL A 36 2.14 -5.02 14.12
CA VAL A 36 3.39 -4.44 13.55
C VAL A 36 4.29 -3.82 14.62
N ARG A 37 3.73 -3.37 15.75
CA ARG A 37 4.48 -2.75 16.87
C ARG A 37 5.43 -3.71 17.58
N ASN A 38 5.23 -5.01 17.41
CA ASN A 38 6.07 -6.04 18.02
C ASN A 38 7.41 -6.22 17.27
N PHE A 39 7.59 -5.57 16.11
CA PHE A 39 8.73 -5.76 15.24
C PHE A 39 9.54 -4.47 15.08
N LYS A 40 10.85 -4.65 14.91
CA LYS A 40 11.82 -3.60 14.57
C LYS A 40 12.80 -4.18 13.57
N GLU A 41 13.01 -3.49 12.44
CA GLU A 41 13.95 -3.90 11.39
C GLU A 41 13.80 -5.36 10.93
N GLU A 42 12.56 -5.85 10.85
CA GLU A 42 12.24 -7.24 10.53
C GLU A 42 11.89 -7.43 9.05
N PHE A 43 11.12 -6.49 8.49
CA PHE A 43 10.52 -6.66 7.17
C PHE A 43 11.29 -5.92 6.08
N ASP A 44 11.44 -6.54 4.92
CA ASP A 44 11.97 -5.90 3.71
C ASP A 44 10.86 -5.15 2.95
N VAL A 45 9.62 -5.62 3.05
CA VAL A 45 8.45 -5.01 2.42
C VAL A 45 7.26 -5.09 3.38
N ILE A 46 6.52 -3.98 3.51
CA ILE A 46 5.20 -3.95 4.15
C ILE A 46 4.19 -3.45 3.11
N ILE A 47 3.07 -4.18 2.97
CA ILE A 47 1.93 -3.78 2.14
C ILE A 47 0.71 -3.68 3.05
N VAL A 48 0.03 -2.55 3.01
CA VAL A 48 -1.26 -2.34 3.66
C VAL A 48 -2.34 -2.46 2.59
N ASP A 49 -3.07 -3.56 2.66
CA ASP A 49 -4.23 -3.88 1.83
C ASP A 49 -5.43 -3.92 2.78
N SER A 50 -6.03 -2.74 3.01
CA SER A 50 -7.05 -2.50 4.01
C SER A 50 -8.43 -2.27 3.38
N THR A 51 -9.44 -2.21 4.24
CA THR A 51 -10.74 -1.64 3.90
C THR A 51 -10.74 -0.14 4.17
N ASP A 52 -11.72 0.57 3.62
CA ASP A 52 -11.89 2.00 3.85
C ASP A 52 -11.79 2.36 5.35
N PRO A 53 -11.23 3.51 5.72
CA PRO A 53 -10.98 3.89 7.11
C PRO A 53 -12.25 4.04 7.96
N THR A 54 -13.42 4.15 7.32
CA THR A 54 -14.73 4.21 7.99
C THR A 54 -15.45 2.86 8.04
N SER A 55 -14.90 1.85 7.37
CA SER A 55 -15.45 0.51 7.24
C SER A 55 -14.74 -0.45 8.19
N GLY A 56 -15.50 -1.07 9.09
CA GLY A 56 -14.99 -2.07 10.04
C GLY A 56 -13.79 -1.56 10.86
N GLU A 57 -12.71 -2.33 10.85
CA GLU A 57 -11.49 -2.07 11.62
C GLU A 57 -10.46 -1.21 10.84
N GLY A 58 -10.78 -0.77 9.62
CA GLY A 58 -9.85 -0.11 8.70
C GLY A 58 -9.19 1.14 9.29
N GLY A 59 -9.94 1.94 10.06
CA GLY A 59 -9.45 3.20 10.63
C GLY A 59 -8.21 3.08 11.53
N HIS A 60 -7.96 1.90 12.13
CA HIS A 60 -6.76 1.64 12.93
C HIS A 60 -5.47 1.74 12.12
N LEU A 61 -5.55 1.47 10.81
CA LEU A 61 -4.43 1.44 9.87
C LEU A 61 -4.17 2.82 9.23
N PHE A 62 -4.87 3.88 9.65
CA PHE A 62 -4.71 5.22 9.08
C PHE A 62 -4.04 6.22 10.03
N THR A 63 -3.55 5.79 11.20
CA THR A 63 -2.98 6.66 12.24
C THR A 63 -1.51 7.03 12.01
N GLU A 64 -1.02 8.15 12.55
CA GLU A 64 0.41 8.51 12.47
C GLU A 64 1.27 7.47 13.20
N GLU A 65 0.80 6.99 14.34
CA GLU A 65 1.47 5.98 15.16
C GLU A 65 1.59 4.64 14.44
N PHE A 66 0.59 4.27 13.63
CA PHE A 66 0.66 3.09 12.78
C PHE A 66 1.74 3.23 11.71
N TYR A 67 1.75 4.33 10.95
CA TYR A 67 2.76 4.53 9.91
C TYR A 67 4.18 4.63 10.48
N GLN A 68 4.35 5.23 11.67
CA GLN A 68 5.63 5.20 12.37
C GLN A 68 6.03 3.77 12.81
N ALA A 69 5.08 2.97 13.29
CA ALA A 69 5.35 1.58 13.62
C ALA A 69 5.77 0.76 12.39
N CYS A 70 5.13 0.97 11.23
CA CYS A 70 5.54 0.39 9.96
C CYS A 70 6.96 0.83 9.55
N HIS A 71 7.28 2.12 9.67
CA HIS A 71 8.63 2.63 9.41
C HIS A 71 9.68 1.92 10.27
N ASP A 72 9.41 1.75 11.56
CA ASP A 72 10.35 1.12 12.49
C ASP A 72 10.47 -0.39 12.27
N ALA A 73 9.39 -1.06 11.85
CA ALA A 73 9.37 -2.49 11.55
C ALA A 73 10.12 -2.83 10.26
N LEU A 74 10.29 -1.87 9.34
CA LEU A 74 11.07 -2.05 8.11
C LEU A 74 12.58 -2.02 8.36
N LYS A 75 13.32 -2.90 7.68
CA LYS A 75 14.79 -2.86 7.59
C LYS A 75 15.29 -1.59 6.91
N GLU A 76 16.58 -1.33 7.05
CA GLU A 76 17.28 -0.37 6.18
C GLU A 76 17.18 -0.84 4.72
N GLY A 77 16.68 0.02 3.82
CA GLY A 77 16.35 -0.35 2.45
C GLY A 77 14.97 -1.00 2.26
N GLY A 78 14.18 -1.14 3.32
CA GLY A 78 12.81 -1.63 3.23
C GLY A 78 11.84 -0.64 2.57
N VAL A 79 10.80 -1.17 1.94
CA VAL A 79 9.77 -0.37 1.24
C VAL A 79 8.37 -0.63 1.77
N PHE A 80 7.52 0.37 1.67
CA PHE A 80 6.13 0.38 2.13
C PHE A 80 5.20 0.74 0.97
N SER A 81 4.02 0.13 0.94
CA SER A 81 2.91 0.55 0.09
C SER A 81 1.58 0.41 0.82
N ALA A 82 0.65 1.35 0.59
CA ALA A 82 -0.73 1.27 1.09
C ALA A 82 -1.72 1.69 0.01
N GLU A 83 -2.93 1.12 -0.03
CA GLU A 83 -4.04 1.81 -0.70
C GLU A 83 -4.41 3.09 0.06
N THR A 84 -4.74 4.15 -0.66
CA THR A 84 -5.01 5.47 -0.06
C THR A 84 -6.25 6.12 -0.64
N GLU A 85 -7.28 5.32 -0.90
CA GLU A 85 -8.60 5.73 -1.42
C GLU A 85 -8.55 6.36 -2.83
N ASP A 86 -9.72 6.75 -3.35
CA ASP A 86 -9.83 7.54 -4.57
C ASP A 86 -9.70 9.05 -4.33
N PRO A 87 -9.15 9.81 -5.30
CA PRO A 87 -8.97 11.26 -5.18
C PRO A 87 -10.24 12.06 -5.51
N PHE A 88 -11.44 11.46 -5.49
CA PHE A 88 -12.70 12.14 -5.82
C PHE A 88 -13.71 12.12 -4.67
N TYR A 89 -14.24 10.95 -4.32
CA TYR A 89 -15.22 10.76 -3.26
C TYR A 89 -14.55 10.82 -1.89
N ASP A 90 -13.43 10.12 -1.74
CA ASP A 90 -12.72 9.94 -0.47
C ASP A 90 -11.40 10.73 -0.39
N PHE A 91 -11.32 11.82 -1.15
CA PHE A 91 -10.10 12.64 -1.26
C PHE A 91 -9.62 13.20 0.10
N GLY A 92 -10.52 13.37 1.07
CA GLY A 92 -10.15 13.75 2.44
C GLY A 92 -9.25 12.72 3.10
N TRP A 93 -9.56 11.43 2.93
CA TRP A 93 -8.81 10.31 3.49
C TRP A 93 -7.49 10.09 2.78
N LEU A 94 -7.45 10.21 1.44
CA LEU A 94 -6.20 10.21 0.68
C LEU A 94 -5.23 11.28 1.21
N LYS A 95 -5.69 12.53 1.35
CA LYS A 95 -4.87 13.63 1.86
C LYS A 95 -4.36 13.36 3.28
N LEU A 96 -5.22 12.80 4.14
CA LEU A 96 -4.85 12.47 5.50
C LEU A 96 -3.81 11.34 5.53
N ALA A 97 -4.02 10.25 4.79
CA ALA A 97 -3.09 9.14 4.68
C ALA A 97 -1.74 9.60 4.15
N TYR A 98 -1.72 10.31 3.01
CA TYR A 98 -0.49 10.84 2.42
C TYR A 98 0.28 11.74 3.38
N LYS A 99 -0.39 12.66 4.08
CA LYS A 99 0.26 13.54 5.06
C LYS A 99 0.92 12.75 6.19
N ARG A 100 0.22 11.73 6.72
CA ARG A 100 0.71 10.92 7.83
C ARG A 100 1.87 10.00 7.40
N ILE A 101 1.77 9.37 6.23
CA ILE A 101 2.84 8.56 5.64
C ILE A 101 4.07 9.43 5.38
N SER A 102 3.90 10.61 4.77
CA SER A 102 5.00 11.55 4.47
C SER A 102 5.69 12.08 5.73
N LYS A 103 5.03 12.03 6.89
CA LYS A 103 5.65 12.40 8.17
C LYS A 103 6.53 11.27 8.73
N ALA A 104 6.15 10.01 8.49
CA ALA A 104 6.89 8.84 8.98
C ALA A 104 8.07 8.47 8.07
N PHE A 105 7.98 8.76 6.76
CA PHE A 105 8.99 8.36 5.78
C PHE A 105 9.63 9.55 5.07
N PRO A 106 10.96 9.54 4.83
CA PRO A 106 11.64 10.58 4.08
C PRO A 106 11.28 10.58 2.59
N ILE A 107 10.88 9.44 2.04
CA ILE A 107 10.35 9.31 0.68
C ILE A 107 8.92 8.81 0.76
N ALA A 108 7.97 9.59 0.25
CA ALA A 108 6.58 9.20 0.06
C ALA A 108 6.08 9.71 -1.29
N LYS A 109 5.51 8.83 -2.11
CA LYS A 109 4.99 9.17 -3.45
C LYS A 109 3.66 8.47 -3.71
N VAL A 110 2.65 9.25 -4.04
CA VAL A 110 1.38 8.73 -4.55
C VAL A 110 1.58 8.19 -5.96
N TYR A 111 0.98 7.05 -6.24
CA TYR A 111 0.81 6.50 -7.58
C TYR A 111 -0.64 6.08 -7.81
N LEU A 112 -1.04 6.03 -9.07
CA LEU A 112 -2.42 5.80 -9.48
C LEU A 112 -2.56 4.52 -10.29
N GLY A 113 -3.71 3.86 -10.15
CA GLY A 113 -4.10 2.72 -10.96
C GLY A 113 -5.59 2.76 -11.29
N PHE A 114 -5.95 2.17 -12.41
CA PHE A 114 -7.36 1.94 -12.73
C PHE A 114 -7.88 0.75 -11.93
N MET A 115 -8.98 0.94 -11.21
CA MET A 115 -9.73 -0.16 -10.62
C MET A 115 -11.20 -0.03 -10.98
N THR A 116 -11.62 -0.78 -12.00
CA THR A 116 -12.89 -0.59 -12.73
C THR A 116 -14.14 -0.85 -11.89
N THR A 117 -14.01 -1.42 -10.70
CA THR A 117 -15.11 -1.73 -9.78
C THR A 117 -15.03 -0.97 -8.47
N TYR A 118 -14.02 -0.14 -8.26
CA TYR A 118 -13.93 0.76 -7.10
C TYR A 118 -14.52 2.13 -7.41
N PRO A 119 -14.93 2.89 -6.38
CA PRO A 119 -15.45 4.24 -6.56
C PRO A 119 -14.54 5.10 -7.44
N SER A 120 -15.15 5.85 -8.36
CA SER A 120 -14.54 6.69 -9.41
C SER A 120 -13.76 5.96 -10.52
N GLY A 121 -13.28 4.74 -10.28
CA GLY A 121 -12.40 4.01 -11.19
C GLY A 121 -10.93 4.47 -11.18
N MET A 122 -10.62 5.60 -10.54
CA MET A 122 -9.26 6.13 -10.35
C MET A 122 -8.83 5.87 -8.91
N TRP A 123 -8.04 4.82 -8.69
CA TRP A 123 -7.58 4.46 -7.35
C TRP A 123 -6.19 5.00 -7.07
N SER A 124 -5.94 5.40 -5.83
CA SER A 124 -4.62 5.85 -5.40
C SER A 124 -3.99 4.88 -4.42
N TYR A 125 -2.67 4.88 -4.47
CA TYR A 125 -1.81 4.15 -3.56
C TYR A 125 -0.65 5.06 -3.17
N THR A 126 -0.04 4.81 -2.03
CA THR A 126 1.14 5.56 -1.58
C THR A 126 2.32 4.63 -1.34
N PHE A 127 3.36 4.78 -2.16
CA PHE A 127 4.67 4.19 -1.92
C PHE A 127 5.42 5.02 -0.89
N ALA A 128 6.15 4.37 0.02
CA ALA A 128 7.09 5.04 0.91
C ALA A 128 8.34 4.20 1.18
N SER A 129 9.44 4.86 1.51
CA SER A 129 10.70 4.18 1.86
C SER A 129 11.62 5.08 2.69
N LYS A 130 12.67 4.49 3.25
CA LYS A 130 13.74 5.23 3.95
C LYS A 130 14.74 5.87 3.00
N ASN A 131 14.97 5.28 1.82
CA ASN A 131 16.07 5.67 0.93
C ASN A 131 15.90 5.27 -0.56
N ILE A 132 14.87 4.52 -0.93
CA ILE A 132 14.62 4.05 -2.32
C ILE A 132 13.60 4.94 -3.01
N ASP A 133 13.96 5.57 -4.12
CA ASP A 133 13.05 6.30 -4.99
C ASP A 133 12.40 5.33 -6.00
N PRO A 134 11.05 5.24 -6.05
CA PRO A 134 10.38 4.23 -6.85
C PRO A 134 10.46 4.47 -8.35
N ILE A 135 11.01 5.61 -8.80
CA ILE A 135 11.22 5.93 -10.22
C ILE A 135 12.72 5.84 -10.53
N LYS A 136 13.58 6.46 -9.72
CA LYS A 136 15.02 6.54 -10.02
C LYS A 136 15.74 5.21 -9.80
N ASP A 137 15.32 4.44 -8.79
CA ASP A 137 15.95 3.18 -8.41
C ASP A 137 15.20 1.96 -8.98
N PHE A 138 14.21 2.19 -9.85
CA PHE A 138 13.48 1.13 -10.52
C PHE A 138 14.32 0.49 -11.64
N ASP A 139 14.44 -0.84 -11.58
CA ASP A 139 15.10 -1.64 -12.61
C ASP A 139 14.03 -2.35 -13.48
N PRO A 140 13.75 -1.85 -14.70
CA PRO A 140 12.73 -2.44 -15.57
C PRO A 140 13.09 -3.87 -16.02
N GLU A 141 14.37 -4.27 -15.97
CA GLU A 141 14.77 -5.62 -16.35
C GLU A 141 14.24 -6.68 -15.39
N LYS A 142 13.95 -6.31 -14.13
CA LYS A 142 13.29 -7.22 -13.17
C LYS A 142 11.88 -7.58 -13.61
N VAL A 143 11.14 -6.62 -14.16
CA VAL A 143 9.76 -6.83 -14.62
C VAL A 143 9.76 -7.64 -15.92
N LYS A 144 10.64 -7.31 -16.87
CA LYS A 144 10.75 -8.04 -18.14
C LYS A 144 11.19 -9.50 -17.97
N LYS A 145 11.97 -9.79 -16.94
CA LYS A 145 12.45 -11.15 -16.62
C LYS A 145 11.54 -11.88 -15.63
N PHE A 146 10.43 -11.28 -15.22
CA PHE A 146 9.49 -11.92 -14.31
C PHE A 146 8.85 -13.12 -15.01
N ASP A 147 8.84 -14.27 -14.35
CA ASP A 147 8.49 -15.57 -14.93
C ASP A 147 7.00 -15.92 -14.80
N LYS A 148 6.22 -15.04 -14.17
CA LYS A 148 4.78 -15.19 -13.98
C LYS A 148 4.00 -14.23 -14.87
N GLU A 149 2.76 -14.62 -15.19
CA GLU A 149 1.85 -13.79 -15.97
C GLU A 149 1.50 -12.49 -15.21
N LEU A 150 1.62 -11.36 -15.91
CA LEU A 150 1.17 -10.05 -15.44
C LEU A 150 0.12 -9.50 -16.42
N LYS A 151 -1.10 -9.25 -15.93
CA LYS A 151 -2.22 -8.79 -16.77
C LYS A 151 -2.37 -7.27 -16.83
N TYR A 152 -1.80 -6.55 -15.88
CA TYR A 152 -1.91 -5.09 -15.76
C TYR A 152 -0.54 -4.44 -15.59
N TYR A 153 0.21 -4.85 -14.57
CA TYR A 153 1.50 -4.27 -14.25
C TYR A 153 2.55 -4.65 -15.31
N ASN A 154 3.31 -3.66 -15.76
CA ASN A 154 4.50 -3.80 -16.59
C ASN A 154 5.45 -2.64 -16.28
N GLU A 155 6.64 -2.61 -16.89
CA GLU A 155 7.67 -1.61 -16.61
C GLU A 155 7.24 -0.18 -16.96
N ASP A 156 6.45 0.01 -18.01
CA ASP A 156 5.97 1.32 -18.43
C ASP A 156 4.86 1.81 -17.49
N ILE A 157 3.94 0.92 -17.12
CA ILE A 157 2.85 1.19 -16.17
C ILE A 157 3.41 1.56 -14.80
N HIS A 158 4.48 0.90 -14.35
CA HIS A 158 5.14 1.24 -13.09
C HIS A 158 5.52 2.72 -13.06
N ILE A 159 6.26 3.19 -14.06
CA ILE A 159 6.72 4.59 -14.11
C ILE A 159 5.56 5.55 -14.36
N ALA A 160 4.65 5.20 -15.28
CA ALA A 160 3.50 6.04 -15.64
C ALA A 160 2.53 6.24 -14.46
N SER A 161 2.41 5.27 -13.55
CA SER A 161 1.52 5.35 -12.39
C SER A 161 1.85 6.53 -11.45
N PHE A 162 3.12 6.98 -11.42
CA PHE A 162 3.55 8.13 -10.63
C PHE A 162 3.30 9.49 -11.34
N ALA A 163 2.79 9.48 -12.58
CA ALA A 163 2.41 10.69 -13.29
C ALA A 163 1.01 11.16 -12.85
N LEU A 164 0.97 12.08 -11.88
CA LEU A 164 -0.28 12.56 -11.29
C LEU A 164 -0.91 13.71 -12.10
N PRO A 165 -2.25 13.78 -12.22
CA PRO A 165 -2.94 14.95 -12.75
C PRO A 165 -2.74 16.21 -11.89
N ASN A 166 -2.84 17.39 -12.51
CA ASN A 166 -2.55 18.67 -11.84
C ASN A 166 -3.37 18.90 -10.55
N PHE A 167 -4.68 18.59 -10.56
CA PHE A 167 -5.53 18.80 -9.39
C PHE A 167 -5.03 18.02 -8.16
N LEU A 168 -4.49 16.82 -8.38
CA LEU A 168 -3.96 15.99 -7.31
C LEU A 168 -2.58 16.50 -6.87
N LYS A 169 -1.69 16.84 -7.82
CA LYS A 169 -0.37 17.41 -7.50
C LYS A 169 -0.48 18.65 -6.62
N GLU A 170 -1.35 19.58 -7.00
CA GLU A 170 -1.56 20.83 -6.26
C GLU A 170 -2.03 20.59 -4.82
N GLU A 171 -2.89 19.60 -4.59
CA GLU A 171 -3.36 19.27 -3.24
C GLU A 171 -2.26 18.60 -2.41
N LEU A 172 -1.51 17.65 -2.98
CA LEU A 172 -0.44 16.95 -2.26
C LEU A 172 0.71 17.89 -1.88
N GLU A 173 1.10 18.80 -2.78
CA GLU A 173 2.16 19.80 -2.53
C GLU A 173 1.83 20.74 -1.35
N LYS A 174 0.54 20.98 -1.06
CA LYS A 174 0.12 21.80 0.09
C LYS A 174 0.33 21.09 1.44
N LEU A 175 0.45 19.76 1.44
CA LEU A 175 0.46 18.95 2.67
C LEU A 175 1.86 18.70 3.25
N VAL A 176 2.89 18.78 2.40
CA VAL A 176 4.29 18.46 2.74
C VAL A 176 5.21 19.68 2.72
N LYS A 177 4.64 20.89 2.81
CA LYS A 177 5.38 22.14 3.03
C LYS A 177 5.75 22.36 4.48
#